data_AF-A0AAD7Y6S8-F1
#
_entry.id   AF-A0AAD7Y6S8-F1
#
_cell.length_a   1.000
_cell.length_b   1.000
_cell.length_c   1.000
_cell.angle_alpha   90.00
_cell.angle_beta   90.00
_cell.angle_gamma   90.00
#
_symmetry.space_group_name_H-M   'P 1'
#
loop_
_entity.id
_entity.type
_entity.pdbx_description
1 polymer ?
#
loop_
_entity_poly.entity_id
_entity_poly.type
_entity_poly.pdbx_seq_one_letter_code
_entity_poly.pdbx_strand_id
1 'polypeptide(L)'
;MKQSPGTQVIQCSLNRQKPVKAAIVIFGSSLEVIHDPQLVTENIVAVLLKVGQLSIGVLSVYFEGDQELHPYLSALQHTTHKLHTNNILVGGDVNAWSQWWGSVSENHRGAEYCSFLHEQDFQILNSGQTPTFEIYRGDRWCTSIVDVTACSLSLLGKMEEWRVERGLTSSDHNAITFSMRLEKALEPLRPVSTRIYNTRKAKWSDFGSHLKANLTEKEITKVRISNALGPEDLENILEEYTNAIHRSCDEAIPKLGSPKYSAKPPWWNSTLDLLKKDAVRKKRRIRNAAAHRREYTIEIYVTAKNKYTLAATEAATASWREFCTRQDRESMWDGIYRVLRKTARRQENTLLRNTAEPHNTVFQSEMYALFRAVRLAKESRAASISILSDSRSSLDLLKRPSVTHHLALQIKSCLSEIREEGRKVRLFWLKAHVGTAGNERADELAKQAALTKETADYDKVPVSYVRRKIREGTVKKWQVRYESSSTGAVTKVFFPDVLAAKRILRDTVLTPAHTQILTGHGGFSAYLHRFHLKNSPSCVCDQSCEETVWHLLFECPSTRDTGDIDLEVPQLRSTLLKNLQAGPPLFLADPAARSPDEEIQLKIRFLS
;
A
#
# COMPACT_ATOMS: atom_id res chain seq x y z
N MET A 1 8.03 -15.80 -3.22
CA MET A 1 7.63 -14.65 -4.07
C MET A 1 6.11 -14.47 -3.99
N LYS A 2 5.57 -13.29 -3.63
CA LYS A 2 4.13 -13.01 -3.85
C LYS A 2 3.96 -12.87 -5.38
N GLN A 3 3.38 -13.88 -6.02
CA GLN A 3 3.22 -13.95 -7.48
C GLN A 3 2.42 -12.75 -7.99
N SER A 4 3.08 -11.90 -8.78
CA SER A 4 2.38 -10.91 -9.61
C SER A 4 1.35 -11.62 -10.51
N PRO A 5 0.24 -10.98 -10.90
CA PRO A 5 -0.64 -11.50 -11.94
C PRO A 5 0.16 -11.84 -13.20
N GLY A 6 -0.01 -13.06 -13.73
CA GLY A 6 0.67 -13.50 -14.97
C GLY A 6 2.13 -13.95 -14.82
N THR A 7 2.64 -14.25 -13.62
CA THR A 7 3.98 -14.86 -13.49
C THR A 7 3.92 -16.38 -13.63
N GLN A 8 4.67 -16.96 -14.57
CA GLN A 8 4.87 -18.39 -14.73
C GLN A 8 6.28 -18.80 -14.25
N VAL A 9 6.40 -19.95 -13.59
CA VAL A 9 7.69 -20.50 -13.11
C VAL A 9 7.81 -21.91 -13.66
N ILE A 10 8.85 -22.16 -14.43
CA ILE A 10 9.13 -23.45 -15.06
C ILE A 10 10.43 -23.98 -14.45
N GLN A 11 10.34 -25.17 -13.87
CA GLN A 11 11.42 -25.84 -13.15
C GLN A 11 11.12 -27.33 -13.06
N CYS A 12 12.13 -28.16 -12.78
CA CYS A 12 11.92 -29.59 -12.61
C CYS A 12 10.97 -29.88 -11.44
N SER A 13 10.00 -30.76 -11.68
CA SER A 13 9.02 -31.19 -10.67
C SER A 13 9.13 -32.67 -10.30
N LEU A 14 9.97 -33.41 -11.02
CA LEU A 14 10.30 -34.81 -10.75
C LEU A 14 11.24 -34.86 -9.53
N ASN A 15 10.91 -35.69 -8.54
CA ASN A 15 11.63 -35.82 -7.26
C ASN A 15 11.80 -34.52 -6.45
N ARG A 16 10.71 -34.06 -5.82
CA ARG A 16 10.68 -32.94 -4.86
C ARG A 16 11.66 -33.04 -3.67
N GLN A 17 12.34 -34.17 -3.50
CA GLN A 17 13.36 -34.37 -2.46
C GLN A 17 14.71 -33.73 -2.82
N LYS A 18 15.01 -33.51 -4.11
CA LYS A 18 16.24 -32.87 -4.55
C LYS A 18 16.03 -31.37 -4.79
N PRO A 19 17.05 -30.53 -4.51
CA PRO A 19 16.95 -29.09 -4.72
C PRO A 19 16.87 -28.75 -6.20
N VAL A 20 16.00 -27.79 -6.55
CA VAL A 20 15.93 -27.21 -7.89
C VAL A 20 17.18 -26.35 -8.12
N LYS A 21 17.96 -26.65 -9.16
CA LYS A 21 19.22 -25.91 -9.46
C LYS A 21 19.05 -24.87 -10.57
N ALA A 22 18.25 -25.16 -11.58
CA ALA A 22 17.88 -24.21 -12.65
C ALA A 22 16.37 -23.96 -12.71
N ALA A 23 15.97 -22.75 -13.12
CA ALA A 23 14.57 -22.37 -13.28
C ALA A 23 14.41 -21.17 -14.23
N ILE A 24 13.30 -21.13 -14.97
CA ILE A 24 12.91 -19.98 -15.80
C ILE A 24 11.66 -19.34 -15.22
N VAL A 25 11.74 -18.02 -14.99
CA VAL A 25 10.62 -17.22 -14.47
C VAL A 25 10.19 -16.22 -15.52
N ILE A 26 8.93 -16.33 -15.95
CA ILE A 26 8.36 -15.50 -17.01
C ILE A 26 7.40 -14.50 -16.36
N PHE A 27 7.64 -13.21 -16.63
CA PHE A 27 6.85 -12.12 -16.08
C PHE A 27 5.93 -11.53 -17.15
N GLY A 28 4.62 -11.56 -16.89
CA GLY A 28 3.62 -10.95 -17.77
C GLY A 28 2.83 -12.00 -18.54
N SER A 29 1.65 -11.60 -19.02
CA SER A 29 0.72 -12.51 -19.72
C SER A 29 0.79 -12.42 -21.23
N SER A 30 1.74 -11.64 -21.80
CA SER A 30 1.79 -11.38 -23.25
C SER A 30 2.63 -12.37 -24.05
N LEU A 31 3.29 -13.32 -23.39
CA LEU A 31 4.16 -14.31 -24.03
C LEU A 31 3.51 -15.68 -24.00
N GLU A 32 3.42 -16.32 -25.16
CA GLU A 32 3.00 -17.72 -25.25
C GLU A 32 4.23 -18.58 -24.92
N VAL A 33 4.04 -19.51 -24.00
CA VAL A 33 5.13 -20.31 -23.44
C VAL A 33 4.78 -21.77 -23.66
N ILE A 34 5.59 -22.43 -24.47
CA ILE A 34 5.54 -23.87 -24.68
C ILE A 34 6.70 -24.46 -23.89
N HIS A 35 6.42 -25.46 -23.07
CA HIS A 35 7.45 -26.19 -22.34
C HIS A 35 7.17 -27.68 -22.46
N ASP A 36 8.24 -28.45 -22.64
CA ASP A 36 8.20 -29.90 -22.63
C ASP A 36 8.83 -30.37 -21.30
N PRO A 37 8.06 -31.00 -20.40
CA PRO A 37 8.59 -31.55 -19.15
C PRO A 37 9.76 -32.52 -19.33
N GLN A 38 9.89 -33.17 -20.50
CA GLN A 38 11.02 -34.07 -20.81
C GLN A 38 12.34 -33.32 -21.03
N LEU A 39 12.28 -32.03 -21.32
CA LEU A 39 13.43 -31.14 -21.52
C LEU A 39 13.83 -30.39 -20.24
N VAL A 40 13.18 -30.71 -19.12
CA VAL A 40 13.38 -30.04 -17.84
C VAL A 40 14.00 -31.01 -16.84
N THR A 41 15.28 -30.83 -16.61
CA THR A 41 16.07 -31.56 -15.60
C THR A 41 16.35 -30.67 -14.39
N GLU A 42 17.02 -31.22 -13.37
CA GLU A 42 17.43 -30.45 -12.18
C GLU A 42 18.38 -29.28 -12.54
N ASN A 43 19.25 -29.49 -13.54
CA ASN A 43 20.34 -28.59 -13.93
C ASN A 43 20.05 -27.80 -15.22
N ILE A 44 19.14 -28.26 -16.08
CA ILE A 44 18.82 -27.64 -17.37
C ILE A 44 17.32 -27.48 -17.49
N VAL A 45 16.86 -26.26 -17.71
CA VAL A 45 15.46 -25.93 -17.96
C VAL A 45 15.34 -25.25 -19.31
N ALA A 46 14.52 -25.80 -20.19
CA ALA A 46 14.27 -25.23 -21.50
C ALA A 46 12.80 -24.86 -21.71
N VAL A 47 12.58 -23.72 -22.35
CA VAL A 47 11.24 -23.25 -22.75
C VAL A 47 11.29 -22.69 -24.16
N LEU A 48 10.21 -22.86 -24.90
CA LEU A 48 10.01 -22.24 -26.21
C LEU A 48 9.04 -21.07 -26.04
N LEU A 49 9.54 -19.86 -26.24
CA LEU A 49 8.76 -18.63 -26.22
C LEU A 49 8.30 -18.29 -27.63
N LYS A 50 7.00 -18.09 -27.82
CA LYS A 50 6.45 -17.58 -29.08
C LYS A 50 6.17 -16.08 -28.96
N VAL A 51 6.73 -15.33 -29.91
CA VAL A 51 6.68 -13.88 -30.02
C VAL A 51 6.24 -13.53 -31.44
N GLY A 52 4.93 -13.48 -31.67
CA GLY A 52 4.37 -13.38 -33.03
C GLY A 52 4.73 -14.62 -33.84
N GLN A 53 5.44 -14.45 -34.95
CA GLN A 53 5.94 -15.56 -35.78
C GLN A 53 7.31 -16.09 -35.31
N LEU A 54 7.97 -15.41 -34.38
CA LEU A 54 9.30 -15.79 -33.90
C LEU A 54 9.18 -16.78 -32.74
N SER A 55 9.80 -17.95 -32.87
CA SER A 55 9.92 -18.93 -31.78
C SER A 55 11.34 -18.93 -31.23
N ILE A 56 11.48 -18.74 -29.92
CA ILE A 56 12.76 -18.54 -29.23
C ILE A 56 12.93 -19.59 -28.15
N GLY A 57 13.97 -20.42 -28.28
CA GLY A 57 14.35 -21.39 -27.28
C GLY A 57 15.18 -20.70 -26.20
N VAL A 58 14.69 -20.68 -24.96
CA VAL A 58 15.41 -20.14 -23.81
C VAL A 58 15.79 -21.29 -22.89
N LEU A 59 17.10 -21.44 -22.64
CA LEU A 59 17.67 -22.45 -21.77
C LEU A 59 18.34 -21.79 -20.57
N SER A 60 17.98 -22.26 -19.38
CA SER A 60 18.66 -21.92 -18.14
C SER A 60 19.46 -23.13 -17.66
N VAL A 61 20.75 -22.92 -17.39
CA VAL A 61 21.67 -23.99 -16.99
C VAL A 61 22.33 -23.74 -15.64
N TYR A 62 22.66 -24.80 -14.92
CA TYR A 62 23.48 -24.79 -13.72
C TYR A 62 24.40 -26.00 -13.73
N PHE A 63 25.70 -25.81 -13.95
CA PHE A 63 26.69 -26.88 -13.96
C PHE A 63 27.45 -26.88 -12.64
N GLU A 64 27.43 -28.02 -11.95
CA GLU A 64 28.13 -28.16 -10.67
C GLU A 64 29.64 -28.10 -10.87
N GLY A 65 30.31 -27.30 -10.04
CA GLY A 65 31.74 -27.03 -10.17
C GLY A 65 32.64 -28.20 -9.75
N ASP A 66 32.12 -29.14 -8.96
CA ASP A 66 32.78 -30.35 -8.46
C ASP A 66 32.47 -31.60 -9.29
N GLN A 67 31.60 -31.50 -10.30
CA GLN A 67 31.18 -32.61 -11.16
C GLN A 67 31.75 -32.47 -12.57
N GLU A 68 31.91 -33.58 -13.31
CA GLU A 68 32.37 -33.55 -14.70
C GLU A 68 31.42 -32.76 -15.61
N LEU A 69 31.98 -32.00 -16.56
CA LEU A 69 31.21 -31.10 -17.41
C LEU A 69 30.48 -31.83 -18.54
N HIS A 70 31.09 -32.87 -19.10
CA HIS A 70 30.61 -33.57 -20.30
C HIS A 70 29.14 -34.02 -20.26
N PRO A 71 28.62 -34.64 -19.17
CA PRO A 71 27.20 -35.04 -19.11
C PRO A 71 26.23 -33.86 -19.26
N TYR A 72 26.60 -32.69 -18.75
CA TYR A 72 25.79 -31.49 -18.90
C TYR A 72 25.78 -30.97 -20.33
N LEU A 73 26.92 -31.05 -21.03
CA LEU A 73 27.03 -30.62 -22.43
C LEU A 73 26.21 -31.53 -23.35
N SER A 74 26.27 -32.85 -23.16
CA SER A 74 25.45 -33.80 -23.93
C SER A 74 23.96 -33.56 -23.70
N ALA A 75 23.55 -33.32 -22.45
CA ALA A 75 22.16 -33.00 -22.12
C ALA A 75 21.71 -31.66 -22.72
N LEU A 76 22.59 -30.65 -22.71
CA LEU A 76 22.34 -29.35 -23.30
C LEU A 76 22.16 -29.48 -24.83
N GLN A 77 23.05 -30.20 -25.51
CA GLN A 77 22.98 -30.48 -26.95
C GLN A 77 21.68 -31.19 -27.35
N HIS A 78 21.29 -32.22 -26.59
CA HIS A 78 20.03 -32.91 -26.82
C HIS A 78 18.82 -31.99 -26.67
N THR A 79 18.87 -31.10 -25.67
CA THR A 79 17.80 -30.15 -25.38
C THR A 79 17.70 -29.08 -26.46
N THR A 80 18.81 -28.56 -26.97
CA THR A 80 18.82 -27.57 -28.06
C THR A 80 18.24 -28.14 -29.33
N HIS A 81 18.58 -29.38 -29.69
CA HIS A 81 18.02 -30.06 -30.88
C HIS A 81 16.51 -30.29 -30.78
N LYS A 82 15.98 -30.56 -29.59
CA LYS A 82 14.55 -30.81 -29.36
C LYS A 82 13.67 -29.55 -29.28
N LEU A 83 14.25 -28.35 -29.17
CA LEU A 83 13.48 -27.10 -29.12
C LEU A 83 12.93 -26.68 -30.49
N HIS A 84 13.30 -27.36 -31.59
CA HIS A 84 12.81 -27.14 -32.94
C HIS A 84 12.85 -25.66 -33.40
N THR A 85 13.87 -24.92 -32.97
CA THR A 85 14.10 -23.52 -33.36
C THR A 85 15.58 -23.23 -33.51
N ASN A 86 15.92 -22.38 -34.46
CA ASN A 86 17.28 -21.88 -34.66
C ASN A 86 17.55 -20.60 -33.86
N ASN A 87 16.58 -20.09 -33.10
CA ASN A 87 16.71 -18.90 -32.26
C ASN A 87 16.88 -19.35 -30.81
N ILE A 88 18.10 -19.66 -30.42
CA ILE A 88 18.40 -20.24 -29.12
C ILE A 88 19.19 -19.25 -28.27
N LEU A 89 18.80 -19.14 -27.01
CA LEU A 89 19.46 -18.36 -25.98
C LEU A 89 19.72 -19.28 -24.79
N VAL A 90 20.98 -19.41 -24.40
CA VAL A 90 21.41 -20.18 -23.24
C VAL A 90 22.07 -19.24 -22.23
N GLY A 91 21.70 -19.39 -20.95
CA GLY A 91 22.29 -18.59 -19.88
C GLY A 91 22.30 -19.32 -18.55
N GLY A 92 23.38 -19.20 -17.79
CA GLY A 92 23.47 -19.86 -16.50
C GLY A 92 24.85 -19.86 -15.87
N ASP A 93 24.93 -20.46 -14.68
CA ASP A 93 26.19 -20.66 -13.96
C ASP A 93 26.85 -21.95 -14.48
N VAL A 94 27.99 -21.81 -15.14
CA VAL A 94 28.71 -22.95 -15.73
C VAL A 94 29.90 -23.41 -14.87
N ASN A 95 30.24 -22.67 -13.81
CA ASN A 95 31.41 -22.92 -12.96
C ASN A 95 32.69 -23.21 -13.78
N ALA A 96 32.92 -22.42 -14.83
CA ALA A 96 34.03 -22.55 -15.76
C ALA A 96 34.71 -21.19 -15.98
N TRP A 97 36.03 -21.19 -16.18
CA TRP A 97 36.83 -19.97 -16.35
C TRP A 97 37.41 -19.93 -17.75
N SER A 98 37.08 -18.89 -18.51
CA SER A 98 37.68 -18.59 -19.80
C SER A 98 37.73 -17.10 -20.04
N GLN A 99 38.78 -16.68 -20.74
CA GLN A 99 38.98 -15.29 -21.16
C GLN A 99 37.91 -14.85 -22.17
N TRP A 100 37.31 -15.78 -22.91
CA TRP A 100 36.24 -15.49 -23.89
C TRP A 100 34.99 -14.85 -23.29
N TRP A 101 34.69 -15.11 -22.02
CA TRP A 101 33.61 -14.44 -21.29
C TRP A 101 34.12 -13.52 -20.16
N GLY A 102 35.41 -13.17 -20.18
CA GLY A 102 36.01 -12.16 -19.31
C GLY A 102 36.69 -12.68 -18.05
N SER A 103 36.84 -13.99 -17.87
CA SER A 103 37.58 -14.54 -16.72
C SER A 103 39.06 -14.12 -16.75
N VAL A 104 39.68 -13.99 -15.57
CA VAL A 104 41.09 -13.61 -15.44
C VAL A 104 42.03 -14.69 -15.98
N SER A 105 41.63 -15.96 -15.88
CA SER A 105 42.39 -17.12 -16.33
C SER A 105 41.49 -18.11 -17.05
N GLU A 106 42.08 -19.09 -17.70
CA GLU A 106 41.39 -20.19 -18.36
C GLU A 106 41.61 -21.50 -17.60
N ASN A 107 40.55 -22.31 -17.46
CA ASN A 107 40.63 -23.66 -16.92
C ASN A 107 40.11 -24.68 -17.94
N HIS A 108 40.34 -25.97 -17.67
CA HIS A 108 39.95 -27.06 -18.58
C HIS A 108 38.45 -27.03 -18.93
N ARG A 109 37.60 -26.82 -17.91
CA ARG A 109 36.15 -26.67 -18.07
C ARG A 109 35.77 -25.50 -18.98
N GLY A 110 36.53 -24.41 -18.91
CA GLY A 110 36.34 -23.23 -19.75
C GLY A 110 36.64 -23.54 -21.21
N ALA A 111 37.77 -24.20 -21.46
CA ALA A 111 38.13 -24.65 -22.81
C ALA A 111 37.09 -25.62 -23.38
N GLU A 112 36.65 -26.62 -22.61
CA GLU A 112 35.60 -27.57 -23.03
C GLU A 112 34.29 -26.86 -23.38
N TYR A 113 33.83 -25.92 -22.54
CA TYR A 113 32.59 -25.19 -22.81
C TYR A 113 32.73 -24.24 -24.01
N CYS A 114 33.88 -23.60 -24.18
CA CYS A 114 34.18 -22.80 -25.38
C CYS A 114 34.10 -23.64 -26.65
N SER A 115 34.73 -24.82 -26.66
CA SER A 115 34.65 -25.76 -27.78
C SER A 115 33.21 -26.16 -28.08
N PHE A 116 32.43 -26.49 -27.05
CA PHE A 116 31.01 -26.80 -27.21
C PHE A 116 30.21 -25.64 -27.80
N LEU A 117 30.39 -24.41 -27.30
CA LEU A 117 29.69 -23.24 -27.84
C LEU A 117 30.05 -23.01 -29.31
N HIS A 118 31.33 -23.17 -29.66
CA HIS A 118 31.79 -23.06 -31.04
C HIS A 118 31.18 -24.14 -31.95
N GLU A 119 31.18 -25.40 -31.52
CA GLU A 119 30.58 -26.53 -32.27
C GLU A 119 29.06 -26.40 -32.45
N GLN A 120 28.38 -25.69 -31.55
CA GLN A 120 26.93 -25.43 -31.61
C GLN A 120 26.59 -24.06 -32.24
N ASP A 121 27.57 -23.38 -32.85
CA ASP A 121 27.43 -22.04 -33.45
C ASP A 121 26.83 -20.97 -32.49
N PHE A 122 27.12 -21.12 -31.20
CA PHE A 122 26.72 -20.15 -30.18
C PHE A 122 27.76 -19.04 -30.02
N GLN A 123 27.24 -17.82 -29.99
CA GLN A 123 27.99 -16.59 -29.82
C GLN A 123 27.88 -16.13 -28.37
N ILE A 124 29.03 -15.92 -27.74
CA ILE A 124 29.10 -15.44 -26.36
C ILE A 124 28.67 -13.97 -26.32
N LEU A 125 27.73 -13.65 -25.43
CA LEU A 125 27.21 -12.29 -25.23
C LEU A 125 27.90 -11.55 -24.09
N ASN A 126 28.65 -12.26 -23.24
CA ASN A 126 29.39 -11.67 -22.13
C ASN A 126 30.32 -10.56 -22.63
N SER A 127 30.26 -9.41 -21.97
CA SER A 127 31.06 -8.24 -22.32
C SER A 127 31.58 -7.50 -21.09
N GLY A 128 32.83 -7.06 -21.14
CA GLY A 128 33.50 -6.38 -20.03
C GLY A 128 34.06 -7.34 -18.97
N GLN A 129 34.54 -6.77 -17.86
CA GLN A 129 35.27 -7.48 -16.80
C GLN A 129 34.57 -7.43 -15.44
N THR A 130 33.28 -7.07 -15.42
CA THR A 130 32.54 -7.00 -14.16
C THR A 130 32.29 -8.43 -13.67
N PRO A 131 32.71 -8.80 -12.43
CA PRO A 131 32.57 -10.15 -11.93
C PRO A 131 31.11 -10.54 -11.73
N THR A 132 30.76 -11.73 -12.21
CA THR A 132 29.41 -12.29 -12.02
C THR A 132 29.28 -13.00 -10.69
N PHE A 133 30.38 -13.34 -10.02
CA PHE A 133 30.39 -13.89 -8.67
C PHE A 133 31.40 -13.14 -7.78
N GLU A 134 30.98 -12.75 -6.57
CA GLU A 134 31.80 -12.02 -5.61
C GLU A 134 31.51 -12.49 -4.18
N ILE A 135 32.55 -12.95 -3.47
CA ILE A 135 32.44 -13.45 -2.10
C ILE A 135 33.62 -12.99 -1.23
N TYR A 136 33.38 -12.82 0.07
CA TYR A 136 34.43 -12.65 1.08
C TYR A 136 34.75 -13.99 1.74
N ARG A 137 36.02 -14.41 1.67
CA ARG A 137 36.52 -15.59 2.40
C ARG A 137 37.56 -15.12 3.43
N GLY A 138 37.10 -14.94 4.67
CA GLY A 138 37.89 -14.23 5.70
C GLY A 138 38.11 -12.78 5.29
N ASP A 139 39.36 -12.32 5.32
CA ASP A 139 39.74 -10.96 4.90
C ASP A 139 40.01 -10.83 3.40
N ARG A 140 39.85 -11.92 2.63
CA ARG A 140 40.16 -11.94 1.20
C ARG A 140 38.89 -11.76 0.36
N TRP A 141 38.90 -10.75 -0.49
CA TRP A 141 37.86 -10.54 -1.50
C TRP A 141 38.17 -11.42 -2.71
N CYS A 142 37.26 -12.35 -3.03
CA CYS A 142 37.38 -13.27 -4.15
C CYS A 142 36.29 -12.96 -5.18
N THR A 143 36.68 -12.87 -6.45
CA THR A 143 35.78 -12.55 -7.56
C THR A 143 36.03 -13.50 -8.72
N SER A 144 34.98 -13.91 -9.43
CA SER A 144 35.09 -14.72 -10.64
C SER A 144 33.98 -14.39 -11.65
N ILE A 145 34.19 -14.78 -12.91
CA ILE A 145 33.18 -14.70 -13.97
C ILE A 145 32.87 -16.13 -14.41
N VAL A 146 31.79 -16.68 -13.86
CA VAL A 146 31.38 -18.10 -14.07
C VAL A 146 29.98 -18.24 -14.65
N ASP A 147 29.21 -17.15 -14.67
CA ASP A 147 27.93 -17.05 -15.34
C ASP A 147 28.10 -16.63 -16.81
N VAL A 148 27.65 -17.47 -17.74
CA VAL A 148 27.81 -17.25 -19.19
C VAL A 148 26.45 -17.13 -19.86
N THR A 149 26.33 -16.17 -20.78
CA THR A 149 25.20 -16.02 -21.69
C THR A 149 25.71 -16.18 -23.12
N ALA A 150 25.05 -17.04 -23.90
CA ALA A 150 25.36 -17.22 -25.31
C ALA A 150 24.06 -17.37 -26.12
N CYS A 151 24.10 -17.01 -27.40
CA CYS A 151 22.95 -17.15 -28.28
C CYS A 151 23.35 -17.65 -29.66
N SER A 152 22.38 -18.19 -30.41
CA SER A 152 22.57 -18.51 -31.82
C SER A 152 22.88 -17.24 -32.63
N LEU A 153 23.58 -17.42 -33.75
CA LEU A 153 23.94 -16.31 -34.66
C LEU A 153 22.72 -15.50 -35.13
N SER A 154 21.57 -16.16 -35.31
CA SER A 154 20.27 -15.57 -35.66
C SER A 154 19.76 -14.52 -34.66
N LEU A 155 20.16 -14.64 -33.40
CA LEU A 155 19.76 -13.73 -32.32
C LEU A 155 20.79 -12.65 -32.02
N LEU A 156 22.05 -12.80 -32.45
CA LEU A 156 23.15 -11.91 -32.07
C LEU A 156 22.84 -10.44 -32.36
N GLY A 157 22.32 -10.14 -33.56
CA GLY A 157 21.95 -8.77 -33.96
C GLY A 157 20.70 -8.20 -33.27
N LYS A 158 19.99 -9.01 -32.48
CA LYS A 158 18.79 -8.60 -31.72
C LYS A 158 19.08 -8.42 -30.23
N MET A 159 20.24 -8.88 -29.73
CA MET A 159 20.61 -8.77 -28.32
C MET A 159 21.33 -7.45 -28.06
N GLU A 160 20.82 -6.68 -27.11
CA GLU A 160 21.29 -5.34 -26.79
C GLU A 160 21.49 -5.16 -25.27
N GLU A 161 22.31 -4.19 -24.89
CA GLU A 161 22.51 -3.77 -23.50
C GLU A 161 22.93 -4.86 -22.50
N TRP A 162 23.66 -5.89 -22.97
CA TRP A 162 24.20 -6.92 -22.07
C TRP A 162 25.14 -6.29 -21.04
N ARG A 163 24.89 -6.58 -19.76
CA ARG A 163 25.72 -6.11 -18.65
C ARG A 163 25.49 -6.91 -17.38
N VAL A 164 26.49 -6.88 -16.50
CA VAL A 164 26.39 -7.38 -15.13
C VAL A 164 25.88 -6.26 -14.23
N GLU A 165 24.73 -6.49 -13.61
CA GLU A 165 24.07 -5.57 -12.70
C GLU A 165 24.23 -6.06 -11.26
N ARG A 166 25.24 -5.48 -10.61
CA ARG A 166 25.50 -5.74 -9.19
C ARG A 166 24.31 -5.27 -8.33
N GLY A 167 24.06 -5.96 -7.22
CA GLY A 167 23.01 -5.64 -6.24
C GLY A 167 21.56 -5.77 -6.72
N LEU A 168 21.33 -6.39 -7.90
CA LEU A 168 20.01 -6.92 -8.25
C LEU A 168 19.66 -8.20 -7.50
N THR A 169 20.64 -8.92 -6.97
CA THR A 169 20.41 -10.09 -6.14
C THR A 169 20.99 -9.83 -4.75
N SER A 170 20.56 -10.64 -3.80
CA SER A 170 21.20 -10.76 -2.49
C SER A 170 22.17 -11.95 -2.40
N SER A 171 22.28 -12.74 -3.48
CA SER A 171 23.10 -13.95 -3.62
C SER A 171 24.48 -13.58 -4.12
N ASP A 172 25.54 -14.30 -3.77
CA ASP A 172 26.94 -13.95 -4.10
C ASP A 172 27.19 -13.82 -5.62
N HIS A 173 26.25 -14.29 -6.43
CA HIS A 173 26.14 -13.98 -7.87
C HIS A 173 25.47 -12.63 -8.15
N ASN A 174 26.12 -11.80 -8.96
CA ASN A 174 25.56 -10.61 -9.59
C ASN A 174 24.67 -11.00 -10.77
N ALA A 175 23.54 -10.31 -10.95
CA ALA A 175 22.61 -10.65 -12.03
C ALA A 175 23.12 -10.14 -13.37
N ILE A 176 22.96 -10.95 -14.41
CA ILE A 176 23.14 -10.52 -15.80
C ILE A 176 21.81 -9.97 -16.32
N THR A 177 21.85 -8.86 -17.05
CA THR A 177 20.70 -8.29 -17.75
C THR A 177 21.05 -7.95 -19.19
N PHE A 178 20.11 -8.21 -20.09
CA PHE A 178 20.17 -7.83 -21.50
C PHE A 178 18.74 -7.61 -22.00
N SER A 179 18.63 -6.91 -23.13
CA SER A 179 17.37 -6.63 -23.82
C SER A 179 17.40 -7.33 -25.18
N MET A 180 16.26 -7.82 -25.65
CA MET A 180 16.13 -8.35 -27.00
C MET A 180 15.19 -7.47 -27.79
N ARG A 181 15.67 -6.94 -28.91
CA ARG A 181 14.90 -6.10 -29.81
C ARG A 181 13.87 -6.93 -30.58
N LEU A 182 12.62 -6.49 -30.55
CA LEU A 182 11.51 -7.05 -31.30
C LEU A 182 11.11 -6.09 -32.42
N GLU A 183 10.78 -6.63 -33.59
CA GLU A 183 10.37 -5.83 -34.77
C GLU A 183 8.98 -5.22 -34.61
N LYS A 184 8.11 -5.84 -33.80
CA LYS A 184 6.78 -5.34 -33.44
C LYS A 184 6.56 -5.43 -31.93
N ALA A 185 5.78 -4.50 -31.39
CA ALA A 185 5.35 -4.56 -29.99
C ALA A 185 4.49 -5.82 -29.76
N LEU A 186 4.71 -6.48 -28.62
CA LEU A 186 3.91 -7.63 -28.21
C LEU A 186 2.50 -7.18 -27.85
N GLU A 187 1.51 -7.66 -28.60
CA GLU A 187 0.11 -7.55 -28.20
C GLU A 187 -0.15 -8.43 -26.96
N PRO A 188 -0.93 -7.96 -25.98
CA PRO A 188 -1.28 -8.78 -24.84
C PRO A 188 -2.08 -10.00 -25.28
N LEU A 189 -1.60 -11.21 -24.98
CA LEU A 189 -2.46 -12.39 -25.06
C LEU A 189 -3.68 -12.17 -24.17
N ARG A 190 -4.84 -12.64 -24.61
CA ARG A 190 -6.04 -12.65 -23.78
C ARG A 190 -5.69 -13.37 -22.46
N PRO A 191 -5.86 -12.72 -21.30
CA PRO A 191 -5.43 -13.33 -20.04
C PRO A 191 -6.31 -14.53 -19.72
N VAL A 192 -5.82 -15.74 -20.00
CA VAL A 192 -6.41 -16.99 -19.49
C VAL A 192 -5.95 -17.17 -18.05
N SER A 193 -6.57 -16.43 -17.13
CA SER A 193 -6.29 -16.57 -15.70
C SER A 193 -7.56 -16.86 -14.92
N THR A 194 -7.56 -17.95 -14.16
CA THR A 194 -8.61 -18.29 -13.18
C THR A 194 -8.65 -17.31 -12.00
N ARG A 195 -7.73 -16.33 -11.92
CA ARG A 195 -7.70 -15.27 -10.89
C ARG A 195 -8.85 -14.26 -10.99
N ILE A 196 -9.77 -14.43 -11.93
CA ILE A 196 -11.05 -13.72 -11.91
C ILE A 196 -12.05 -14.37 -10.95
N TYR A 197 -11.84 -15.62 -10.53
CA TYR A 197 -12.75 -16.37 -9.66
C TYR A 197 -12.24 -16.44 -8.22
N ASN A 198 -13.13 -16.24 -7.25
CA ASN A 198 -12.80 -16.41 -5.84
C ASN A 198 -12.91 -17.90 -5.44
N THR A 199 -11.88 -18.67 -5.77
CA THR A 199 -11.83 -20.13 -5.52
C THR A 199 -11.96 -20.52 -4.05
N ARG A 200 -11.79 -19.58 -3.10
CA ARG A 200 -12.05 -19.82 -1.66
C ARG A 200 -13.53 -19.91 -1.31
N LYS A 201 -14.40 -19.36 -2.15
CA LYS A 201 -15.86 -19.41 -2.00
C LYS A 201 -16.52 -20.36 -3.00
N ALA A 202 -15.74 -21.15 -3.73
CA ALA A 202 -16.25 -22.08 -4.72
C ALA A 202 -16.99 -23.25 -4.06
N LYS A 203 -18.17 -23.57 -4.56
CA LYS A 203 -18.88 -24.83 -4.27
C LYS A 203 -18.50 -25.86 -5.33
N TRP A 204 -17.52 -26.72 -5.02
CA TRP A 204 -16.95 -27.66 -6.00
C TRP A 204 -17.92 -28.76 -6.46
N SER A 205 -18.92 -29.10 -5.65
CA SER A 205 -20.02 -30.00 -6.03
C SER A 205 -20.83 -29.45 -7.22
N ASP A 206 -21.13 -28.16 -7.15
CA ASP A 206 -21.94 -27.46 -8.15
C ASP A 206 -21.11 -27.33 -9.43
N PHE A 207 -19.84 -26.90 -9.29
CA PHE A 207 -18.89 -26.87 -10.42
C PHE A 207 -18.78 -28.22 -11.13
N GLY A 208 -18.65 -29.33 -10.39
CA GLY A 208 -18.57 -30.66 -10.97
C GLY A 208 -19.83 -31.05 -11.75
N SER A 209 -21.00 -30.66 -11.25
CA SER A 209 -22.29 -30.90 -11.90
C SER A 209 -22.42 -30.08 -13.20
N HIS A 210 -22.09 -28.79 -13.15
CA HIS A 210 -22.08 -27.90 -14.32
C HIS A 210 -21.06 -28.34 -15.38
N LEU A 211 -19.86 -28.75 -14.97
CA LEU A 211 -18.83 -29.24 -15.88
C LEU A 211 -19.29 -30.52 -16.59
N LYS A 212 -19.88 -31.47 -15.86
CA LYS A 212 -20.39 -32.70 -16.47
C LYS A 212 -21.50 -32.41 -17.50
N ALA A 213 -22.41 -31.49 -17.19
CA ALA A 213 -23.46 -31.06 -18.11
C ALA A 213 -22.86 -30.41 -19.38
N ASN A 214 -21.95 -29.45 -19.21
CA ASN A 214 -21.30 -28.72 -20.32
C ASN A 214 -20.46 -29.62 -21.22
N LEU A 215 -19.75 -30.61 -20.66
CA LEU A 215 -18.99 -31.59 -21.45
C LEU A 215 -19.91 -32.54 -22.23
N THR A 216 -21.07 -32.88 -21.67
CA THR A 216 -22.07 -33.73 -22.32
C THR A 216 -22.75 -32.98 -23.48
N GLU A 217 -23.11 -31.71 -23.27
CA GLU A 217 -23.67 -30.84 -24.32
C GLU A 217 -22.74 -30.70 -25.53
N LYS A 218 -21.43 -30.67 -25.28
CA LYS A 218 -20.39 -30.53 -26.32
C LYS A 218 -19.85 -31.87 -26.81
N GLU A 219 -20.40 -33.00 -26.38
CA GLU A 219 -19.96 -34.35 -26.80
C GLU A 219 -18.44 -34.55 -26.65
N ILE A 220 -17.81 -33.90 -25.68
CA ILE A 220 -16.36 -33.98 -25.47
C ILE A 220 -16.07 -35.29 -24.76
N THR A 221 -15.84 -36.33 -25.56
CA THR A 221 -15.55 -37.68 -25.11
C THR A 221 -14.11 -38.07 -25.44
N LYS A 222 -13.60 -39.08 -24.73
CA LYS A 222 -12.27 -39.66 -25.05
C LYS A 222 -12.19 -40.15 -26.49
N VAL A 223 -13.32 -40.61 -27.05
CA VAL A 223 -13.43 -41.10 -28.43
C VAL A 223 -13.30 -39.96 -29.44
N ARG A 224 -13.91 -38.79 -29.17
CA ARG A 224 -13.79 -37.61 -30.03
C ARG A 224 -12.34 -37.08 -30.08
N ILE A 225 -11.64 -37.10 -28.94
CA ILE A 225 -10.23 -36.70 -28.86
C ILE A 225 -9.33 -37.68 -29.62
N SER A 226 -9.58 -39.00 -29.52
CA SER A 226 -8.77 -40.00 -30.23
C SER A 226 -8.98 -40.01 -31.75
N ASN A 227 -10.11 -39.48 -32.22
CA ASN A 227 -10.48 -39.44 -33.64
C ASN A 227 -10.19 -38.09 -34.30
N ALA A 228 -9.47 -37.17 -33.64
CA ALA A 228 -9.16 -35.86 -34.20
C ALA A 228 -8.38 -35.99 -35.52
N LEU A 229 -8.87 -35.35 -36.58
CA LEU A 229 -8.36 -35.51 -37.95
C LEU A 229 -7.07 -34.73 -38.24
N GLY A 230 -6.59 -33.94 -37.28
CA GLY A 230 -5.35 -33.18 -37.39
C GLY A 230 -5.16 -32.16 -36.25
N PRO A 231 -4.06 -31.37 -36.28
CA PRO A 231 -3.72 -30.40 -35.25
C PRO A 231 -4.79 -29.32 -35.05
N GLU A 232 -5.43 -28.85 -36.13
CA GLU A 232 -6.49 -27.84 -36.07
C GLU A 232 -7.77 -28.37 -35.39
N ASP A 233 -8.12 -29.63 -35.67
CA ASP A 233 -9.28 -30.29 -35.06
C ASP A 233 -9.05 -30.50 -33.54
N LEU A 234 -7.82 -30.84 -33.16
CA LEU A 234 -7.42 -30.93 -31.76
C LEU A 234 -7.48 -29.56 -31.06
N GLU A 235 -7.02 -28.48 -31.71
CA GLU A 235 -7.12 -27.11 -31.19
C GLU A 235 -8.58 -26.70 -30.98
N ASN A 236 -9.48 -27.02 -31.92
CA ASN A 236 -10.91 -26.76 -31.78
C ASN A 236 -11.52 -27.52 -30.59
N ILE A 237 -11.19 -28.81 -30.43
CA ILE A 237 -11.65 -29.62 -29.28
C ILE A 237 -11.12 -29.02 -27.96
N LEU A 238 -9.87 -28.56 -27.93
CA LEU A 238 -9.28 -27.91 -26.76
C LEU A 238 -9.96 -26.58 -26.43
N GLU A 239 -10.33 -25.80 -27.44
CA GLU A 239 -11.09 -24.55 -27.25
C GLU A 239 -12.48 -24.82 -26.68
N GLU A 240 -13.20 -25.82 -27.20
CA GLU A 240 -14.49 -26.24 -26.68
C GLU A 240 -14.40 -26.72 -25.22
N TYR A 241 -13.37 -27.52 -24.90
CA TYR A 241 -13.13 -28.01 -23.54
C TYR A 241 -12.82 -26.85 -22.57
N THR A 242 -11.99 -25.91 -23.00
CA THR A 242 -11.65 -24.72 -22.22
C THR A 242 -12.88 -23.85 -21.96
N ASN A 243 -13.73 -23.68 -22.98
CA ASN A 243 -14.99 -22.96 -22.87
C ASN A 243 -15.98 -23.63 -21.90
N ALA A 244 -16.06 -24.97 -21.91
CA ALA A 244 -16.87 -25.73 -20.95
C ALA A 244 -16.41 -25.48 -19.49
N ILE A 245 -15.09 -25.43 -19.25
CA ILE A 245 -14.54 -25.09 -17.94
C ILE A 245 -14.90 -23.65 -17.55
N HIS A 246 -14.77 -22.70 -18.47
CA HIS A 246 -15.09 -21.29 -18.19
C HIS A 246 -16.55 -21.07 -17.83
N ARG A 247 -17.50 -21.65 -18.58
CA ARG A 247 -18.93 -21.58 -18.25
C ARG A 247 -19.23 -22.15 -16.87
N SER A 248 -18.66 -23.32 -16.60
CA SER A 248 -18.82 -23.99 -15.29
C SER A 248 -18.25 -23.14 -14.14
N CYS A 249 -17.14 -22.42 -14.37
CA CYS A 249 -16.59 -21.48 -13.38
C CYS A 249 -17.49 -20.25 -13.19
N ASP A 250 -18.05 -19.69 -14.26
CA ASP A 250 -18.93 -18.53 -14.21
C ASP A 250 -20.24 -18.83 -13.45
N GLU A 251 -20.76 -20.05 -13.57
CA GLU A 251 -21.98 -20.50 -12.91
C GLU A 251 -21.75 -20.85 -11.43
N ALA A 252 -20.62 -21.51 -11.11
CA ALA A 252 -20.39 -22.07 -9.78
C ALA A 252 -19.51 -21.22 -8.85
N ILE A 253 -18.75 -20.23 -9.38
CA ILE A 253 -17.72 -19.52 -8.62
C ILE A 253 -17.90 -18.00 -8.70
N PRO A 254 -18.10 -17.30 -7.56
CA PRO A 254 -18.23 -15.85 -7.56
C PRO A 254 -16.94 -15.16 -8.01
N LYS A 255 -17.06 -14.12 -8.85
CA LYS A 255 -15.93 -13.35 -9.36
C LYS A 255 -15.28 -12.48 -8.28
N LEU A 256 -13.96 -12.30 -8.36
CA LEU A 256 -13.20 -11.38 -7.52
C LEU A 256 -13.58 -9.94 -7.89
N GLY A 257 -14.05 -9.16 -6.90
CA GLY A 257 -14.34 -7.73 -7.10
C GLY A 257 -13.10 -6.97 -7.56
N SER A 258 -13.29 -5.99 -8.45
CA SER A 258 -12.21 -5.18 -9.01
C SER A 258 -11.45 -4.41 -7.91
N PRO A 259 -10.11 -4.33 -7.97
CA PRO A 259 -9.35 -3.50 -7.03
C PRO A 259 -9.79 -2.04 -7.18
N LYS A 260 -10.14 -1.38 -6.08
CA LYS A 260 -10.35 0.07 -6.06
C LYS A 260 -9.02 0.77 -6.38
N TYR A 261 -8.82 1.20 -7.63
CA TYR A 261 -7.68 2.03 -7.99
C TYR A 261 -7.87 3.42 -7.37
N SER A 262 -6.93 3.84 -6.53
CA SER A 262 -6.84 5.24 -6.11
C SER A 262 -6.48 6.08 -7.33
N ALA A 263 -7.28 7.10 -7.65
CA ALA A 263 -6.98 8.05 -8.72
C ALA A 263 -5.55 8.58 -8.58
N LYS A 264 -4.75 8.48 -9.65
CA LYS A 264 -3.37 8.97 -9.68
C LYS A 264 -3.36 10.49 -9.88
N PRO A 265 -2.38 11.23 -9.31
CA PRO A 265 -2.27 12.68 -9.50
C PRO A 265 -2.06 13.07 -10.99
N PRO A 266 -2.41 14.31 -11.38
CA PRO A 266 -2.31 14.77 -12.77
C PRO A 266 -0.88 14.75 -13.36
N TRP A 267 0.13 14.94 -12.50
CA TRP A 267 1.55 14.91 -12.86
C TRP A 267 2.15 13.50 -12.91
N TRP A 268 1.34 12.47 -12.69
CA TRP A 268 1.79 11.08 -12.67
C TRP A 268 1.83 10.49 -14.08
N ASN A 269 2.96 9.90 -14.47
CA ASN A 269 3.15 9.31 -15.80
C ASN A 269 3.75 7.88 -15.72
N SER A 270 3.84 7.20 -16.86
CA SER A 270 4.37 5.84 -16.99
C SER A 270 5.83 5.73 -16.54
N THR A 271 6.65 6.75 -16.81
CA THR A 271 8.06 6.83 -16.38
C THR A 271 8.20 6.82 -14.86
N LEU A 272 7.37 7.59 -14.13
CA LEU A 272 7.34 7.59 -12.67
C LEU A 272 6.89 6.24 -12.09
N ASP A 273 5.98 5.55 -12.78
CA ASP A 273 5.56 4.20 -12.41
C ASP A 273 6.73 3.20 -12.53
N LEU A 274 7.52 3.29 -13.60
CA LEU A 274 8.70 2.44 -13.81
C LEU A 274 9.78 2.72 -12.75
N LEU A 275 10.10 3.98 -12.51
CA LEU A 275 11.10 4.40 -11.50
C LEU A 275 10.68 4.00 -10.07
N LYS A 276 9.39 4.15 -9.74
CA LYS A 276 8.85 3.71 -8.44
C LYS A 276 8.91 2.19 -8.30
N LYS A 277 8.55 1.44 -9.34
CA LYS A 277 8.63 -0.03 -9.34
C LYS A 277 10.08 -0.49 -9.16
N ASP A 278 11.03 0.18 -9.81
CA ASP A 278 12.46 -0.11 -9.68
C ASP A 278 12.99 0.17 -8.27
N ALA A 279 12.70 1.33 -7.69
CA ALA A 279 13.10 1.67 -6.31
C ALA A 279 12.51 0.70 -5.27
N VAL A 280 11.25 0.29 -5.44
CA VAL A 280 10.60 -0.70 -4.54
C VAL A 280 11.21 -2.10 -4.73
N ARG A 281 11.55 -2.48 -5.96
CA ARG A 281 12.25 -3.75 -6.25
C ARG A 281 13.60 -3.79 -5.55
N LYS A 282 14.42 -2.73 -5.68
CA LYS A 282 15.72 -2.58 -5.02
C LYS A 282 15.59 -2.54 -3.48
N LYS A 283 14.59 -1.85 -2.93
CA LYS A 283 14.30 -1.85 -1.47
C LYS A 283 14.02 -3.25 -0.92
N ARG A 284 13.30 -4.09 -1.66
CA ARG A 284 12.97 -5.46 -1.22
C ARG A 284 14.20 -6.35 -1.11
N ARG A 285 15.25 -6.08 -1.89
CA ARG A 285 16.50 -6.86 -1.91
C ARG A 285 17.35 -6.67 -0.67
N ILE A 286 17.27 -5.51 -0.02
CA ILE A 286 17.96 -5.22 1.26
C ILE A 286 17.60 -6.25 2.35
N ARG A 287 16.37 -6.78 2.34
CA ARG A 287 15.92 -7.73 3.38
C ARG A 287 16.64 -9.08 3.29
N ASN A 288 17.07 -9.46 2.09
CA ASN A 288 17.67 -10.77 1.84
C ASN A 288 19.18 -10.68 1.59
N ALA A 289 19.76 -9.48 1.45
CA ALA A 289 21.18 -9.22 1.18
C ALA A 289 22.09 -9.84 2.24
N ALA A 290 23.09 -10.61 1.79
CA ALA A 290 24.19 -11.08 2.61
C ALA A 290 24.91 -9.90 3.29
N ALA A 291 25.45 -10.11 4.51
CA ALA A 291 25.96 -9.04 5.36
C ALA A 291 27.00 -8.15 4.66
N HIS A 292 27.90 -8.76 3.89
CA HIS A 292 29.00 -8.09 3.19
C HIS A 292 28.54 -7.26 1.96
N ARG A 293 27.42 -7.60 1.32
CA ARG A 293 26.85 -6.85 0.17
C ARG A 293 25.67 -5.98 0.53
N ARG A 294 25.30 -5.94 1.82
CA ARG A 294 24.17 -5.15 2.30
C ARG A 294 24.41 -3.66 2.11
N GLU A 295 25.62 -3.18 2.35
CA GLU A 295 26.00 -1.78 2.17
C GLU A 295 25.87 -1.35 0.69
N TYR A 296 26.47 -2.14 -0.21
CA TYR A 296 26.35 -1.95 -1.65
C TYR A 296 24.89 -2.01 -2.16
N THR A 297 24.10 -2.96 -1.66
CA THR A 297 22.67 -3.09 -2.03
C THR A 297 21.83 -1.91 -1.52
N ILE A 298 22.19 -1.34 -0.37
CA ILE A 298 21.58 -0.11 0.15
C ILE A 298 21.91 1.06 -0.76
N GLU A 299 23.17 1.19 -1.21
CA GLU A 299 23.60 2.27 -2.10
C GLU A 299 22.84 2.25 -3.43
N ILE A 300 22.69 1.10 -4.07
CA ILE A 300 21.88 0.95 -5.29
C ILE A 300 20.42 1.35 -5.06
N TYR A 301 19.84 0.97 -3.92
CA TYR A 301 18.49 1.40 -3.57
C TYR A 301 18.42 2.93 -3.39
N VAL A 302 19.39 3.53 -2.70
CA VAL A 302 19.45 4.98 -2.48
C VAL A 302 19.55 5.71 -3.81
N THR A 303 20.40 5.27 -4.73
CA THR A 303 20.52 5.85 -6.08
C THR A 303 19.21 5.77 -6.86
N ALA A 304 18.57 4.59 -6.90
CA ALA A 304 17.28 4.44 -7.60
C ALA A 304 16.15 5.24 -6.93
N LYS A 305 16.15 5.33 -5.60
CA LYS A 305 15.20 6.16 -4.84
C LYS A 305 15.40 7.63 -5.19
N ASN A 306 16.64 8.12 -5.18
CA ASN A 306 17.00 9.49 -5.49
C ASN A 306 16.55 9.86 -6.90
N LYS A 307 16.84 9.00 -7.89
CA LYS A 307 16.39 9.15 -9.29
C LYS A 307 14.87 9.23 -9.41
N TYR A 308 14.14 8.35 -8.71
CA TYR A 308 12.68 8.41 -8.64
C TYR A 308 12.17 9.72 -8.00
N THR A 309 12.72 10.12 -6.86
CA THR A 309 12.28 11.35 -6.18
C THR A 309 12.56 12.58 -7.00
N LEU A 310 13.71 12.66 -7.67
CA LEU A 310 14.06 13.77 -8.56
C LEU A 310 13.06 13.88 -9.72
N ALA A 311 12.85 12.79 -10.44
CA ALA A 311 11.88 12.75 -11.55
C ALA A 311 10.46 13.09 -11.08
N ALA A 312 10.06 12.65 -9.88
CA ALA A 312 8.75 12.98 -9.31
C ALA A 312 8.63 14.47 -8.96
N THR A 313 9.69 15.08 -8.42
CA THR A 313 9.72 16.52 -8.14
C THR A 313 9.71 17.35 -9.42
N GLU A 314 10.43 16.93 -10.45
CA GLU A 314 10.46 17.58 -11.76
C GLU A 314 9.10 17.51 -12.44
N ALA A 315 8.47 16.33 -12.49
CA ALA A 315 7.14 16.15 -13.07
C ALA A 315 6.07 16.96 -12.33
N ALA A 316 6.11 16.99 -10.99
CA ALA A 316 5.20 17.80 -10.20
C ALA A 316 5.40 19.31 -10.45
N THR A 317 6.65 19.75 -10.60
CA THR A 317 7.00 21.16 -10.89
C THR A 317 6.62 21.56 -12.30
N ALA A 318 6.85 20.70 -13.30
CA ALA A 318 6.49 20.94 -14.69
C ALA A 318 4.97 21.03 -14.86
N SER A 319 4.22 20.08 -14.30
CA SER A 319 2.75 20.13 -14.30
C SER A 319 2.21 21.37 -13.57
N TRP A 320 2.89 21.82 -12.50
CA TRP A 320 2.52 23.06 -11.83
C TRP A 320 2.79 24.30 -12.69
N ARG A 321 3.93 24.36 -13.38
CA ARG A 321 4.25 25.44 -14.32
C ARG A 321 3.25 25.51 -15.47
N GLU A 322 2.92 24.37 -16.07
CA GLU A 322 1.93 24.29 -17.15
C GLU A 322 0.54 24.73 -16.68
N PHE A 323 0.13 24.33 -15.47
CA PHE A 323 -1.11 24.81 -14.86
C PHE A 323 -1.11 26.33 -14.70
N CYS A 324 0.00 26.94 -14.25
CA CYS A 324 0.13 28.38 -14.08
C CYS A 324 0.15 29.15 -15.41
N THR A 325 0.73 28.61 -16.48
CA THR A 325 0.79 29.30 -17.79
C THR A 325 -0.53 29.28 -18.56
N ARG A 326 -1.49 28.43 -18.15
CA ARG A 326 -2.75 28.20 -18.87
C ARG A 326 -3.94 28.97 -18.28
N GLN A 327 -3.72 29.93 -17.38
CA GLN A 327 -4.77 30.58 -16.59
C GLN A 327 -4.65 32.11 -16.63
N ASP A 328 -5.78 32.81 -16.75
CA ASP A 328 -5.86 34.27 -16.95
C ASP A 328 -5.81 35.07 -15.64
N ARG A 329 -5.45 36.37 -15.70
CA ARG A 329 -5.03 37.20 -14.54
C ARG A 329 -6.04 37.33 -13.39
N GLU A 330 -7.35 37.24 -13.65
CA GLU A 330 -8.38 37.23 -12.59
C GLU A 330 -8.50 35.86 -11.88
N SER A 331 -8.15 34.76 -12.55
CA SER A 331 -8.14 33.41 -11.98
C SER A 331 -6.83 33.05 -11.26
N MET A 332 -5.81 33.91 -11.39
CA MET A 332 -4.46 33.67 -10.84
C MET A 332 -4.51 33.41 -9.33
N TRP A 333 -5.39 34.09 -8.59
CA TRP A 333 -5.48 33.99 -7.13
C TRP A 333 -6.17 32.72 -6.64
N ASP A 334 -7.18 32.19 -7.33
CA ASP A 334 -7.86 30.95 -6.92
C ASP A 334 -7.00 29.69 -7.10
N GLY A 335 -6.05 29.74 -8.04
CA GLY A 335 -5.00 28.74 -8.22
C GLY A 335 -3.81 28.92 -7.26
N ILE A 336 -3.39 30.17 -7.04
CA ILE A 336 -2.26 30.52 -6.16
C ILE A 336 -2.60 30.28 -4.68
N TYR A 337 -3.82 30.55 -4.18
CA TYR A 337 -4.25 30.21 -2.81
C TYR A 337 -4.25 28.70 -2.54
N ARG A 338 -4.34 27.88 -3.59
CA ARG A 338 -4.26 26.42 -3.52
C ARG A 338 -2.82 25.92 -3.35
N VAL A 339 -1.82 26.73 -3.72
CA VAL A 339 -0.40 26.36 -3.72
C VAL A 339 0.50 27.19 -2.80
N LEU A 340 0.14 28.41 -2.41
CA LEU A 340 0.80 29.15 -1.31
C LEU A 340 0.64 28.45 0.06
N ARG A 341 -0.24 27.44 0.18
CA ARG A 341 -0.24 26.48 1.30
C ARG A 341 0.99 25.55 1.36
N LYS A 342 1.87 25.54 0.35
CA LYS A 342 2.88 24.47 0.17
C LYS A 342 4.36 24.83 0.33
N THR A 343 4.87 26.06 0.26
CA THR A 343 6.32 26.36 0.44
C THR A 343 6.55 27.86 0.25
N ALA A 344 7.30 28.66 1.03
CA ALA A 344 8.56 28.48 1.80
C ALA A 344 8.71 29.57 2.91
N ARG A 345 9.34 29.29 4.08
CA ARG A 345 10.70 29.69 4.62
C ARG A 345 10.89 31.20 4.89
N ARG A 346 11.58 31.76 5.93
CA ARG A 346 12.39 31.42 7.15
C ARG A 346 12.52 32.78 7.94
N GLN A 347 12.72 32.92 9.26
CA GLN A 347 14.00 32.81 10.02
C GLN A 347 13.81 33.04 11.56
N GLU A 348 14.26 32.08 12.38
CA GLU A 348 14.86 32.05 13.77
C GLU A 348 14.47 33.01 14.94
N ASN A 349 14.01 32.47 16.10
CA ASN A 349 14.53 32.60 17.51
C ASN A 349 13.51 32.61 18.71
N THR A 350 13.97 31.99 19.81
CA THR A 350 13.67 31.82 21.26
C THR A 350 12.30 31.42 21.93
N LEU A 351 12.26 30.23 22.58
CA LEU A 351 11.34 29.51 23.54
C LEU A 351 9.84 29.22 23.28
N LEU A 352 9.35 28.01 23.58
CA LEU A 352 7.91 27.65 23.54
C LEU A 352 7.09 28.41 24.61
N ARG A 353 6.03 29.15 24.23
CA ARG A 353 5.06 29.72 25.20
C ARG A 353 3.61 29.37 24.92
N ASN A 354 2.88 29.14 26.01
CA ASN A 354 1.42 29.23 26.15
C ASN A 354 0.93 30.65 25.84
N THR A 355 0.25 30.85 24.72
CA THR A 355 -0.71 31.95 24.59
C THR A 355 -2.07 31.51 25.17
N ALA A 356 -2.99 32.45 25.39
CA ALA A 356 -4.25 32.29 26.15
C ALA A 356 -5.19 31.14 25.73
N GLU A 357 -4.89 30.40 24.66
CA GLU A 357 -5.40 29.05 24.43
C GLU A 357 -4.21 28.04 24.37
N PRO A 358 -4.13 27.05 25.27
CA PRO A 358 -3.03 26.08 25.31
C PRO A 358 -3.14 25.15 24.10
N HIS A 359 -2.48 25.51 23.00
CA HIS A 359 -2.46 24.75 21.76
C HIS A 359 -1.24 23.81 21.67
N ASN A 360 -0.25 24.00 22.54
CA ASN A 360 0.95 23.19 22.62
C ASN A 360 0.70 21.94 23.47
N THR A 361 0.96 20.76 22.89
CA THR A 361 0.85 19.50 23.64
C THR A 361 2.10 19.30 24.50
N VAL A 362 1.95 18.65 25.67
CA VAL A 362 3.07 18.25 26.54
C VAL A 362 4.19 17.56 25.74
N PHE A 363 3.81 16.64 24.84
CA PHE A 363 4.73 15.95 23.95
C PHE A 363 5.56 16.90 23.06
N GLN A 364 4.95 17.95 22.54
CA GLN A 364 5.62 18.92 21.67
C GLN A 364 6.61 19.77 22.48
N SER A 365 6.26 20.09 23.72
CA SER A 365 7.15 20.78 24.66
C SER A 365 8.36 19.95 25.04
N GLU A 366 8.14 18.69 25.40
CA GLU A 366 9.21 17.74 25.72
C GLU A 366 10.14 17.50 24.53
N MET A 367 9.58 17.32 23.34
CA MET A 367 10.36 17.13 22.11
C MET A 367 11.19 18.37 21.77
N TYR A 368 10.65 19.56 22.00
CA TYR A 368 11.35 20.81 21.75
C TYR A 368 12.47 21.07 22.78
N ALA A 369 12.22 20.77 24.06
CA ALA A 369 13.25 20.80 25.09
C ALA A 369 14.41 19.86 24.75
N LEU A 370 14.10 18.64 24.29
CA LEU A 370 15.11 17.69 23.84
C LEU A 370 15.88 18.19 22.60
N PHE A 371 15.21 18.85 21.67
CA PHE A 371 15.85 19.52 20.53
C PHE A 371 16.84 20.60 20.97
N ARG A 372 16.45 21.45 21.92
CA ARG A 372 17.34 22.48 22.46
C ARG A 372 18.54 21.88 23.20
N ALA A 373 18.33 20.84 24.00
CA ALA A 373 19.40 20.13 24.69
C ALA A 373 20.42 19.53 23.71
N VAL A 374 19.95 18.94 22.61
CA VAL A 374 20.81 18.38 21.56
C VAL A 374 21.56 19.48 20.79
N ARG A 375 20.93 20.63 20.54
CA ARG A 375 21.61 21.79 19.93
C ARG A 375 22.72 22.33 20.84
N LEU A 376 22.46 22.46 22.14
CA LEU A 376 23.49 22.87 23.11
C LEU A 376 24.64 21.86 23.18
N ALA A 377 24.32 20.55 23.10
CA ALA A 377 25.34 19.51 23.00
C ALA A 377 26.18 19.65 21.72
N LYS A 378 25.58 20.11 20.61
CA LYS A 378 26.32 20.41 19.38
C LYS A 378 27.33 21.54 19.58
N GLU A 379 26.95 22.60 20.26
CA GLU A 379 27.77 23.79 20.51
C GLU A 379 28.89 23.54 21.55
N SER A 380 28.75 22.50 22.38
CA SER A 380 29.75 22.11 23.36
C SER A 380 30.98 21.46 22.74
N ARG A 381 32.17 21.68 23.30
CA ARG A 381 33.43 21.02 22.87
C ARG A 381 33.66 19.65 23.51
N ALA A 382 32.75 19.17 24.37
CA ALA A 382 32.94 17.92 25.08
C ALA A 382 32.91 16.71 24.13
N ALA A 383 33.87 15.79 24.32
CA ALA A 383 34.00 14.58 23.49
C ALA A 383 32.85 13.57 23.68
N SER A 384 32.23 13.55 24.85
CA SER A 384 31.02 12.76 25.11
C SER A 384 30.04 13.48 26.03
N ILE A 385 28.77 13.48 25.65
CA ILE A 385 27.68 14.15 26.36
C ILE A 385 26.54 13.15 26.58
N SER A 386 25.97 13.12 27.77
CA SER A 386 24.81 12.30 28.09
C SER A 386 23.64 13.22 28.41
N ILE A 387 22.55 13.10 27.65
CA ILE A 387 21.32 13.86 27.85
C ILE A 387 20.30 12.90 28.45
N LEU A 388 19.73 13.28 29.59
CA LEU A 388 18.72 12.50 30.29
C LEU A 388 17.36 13.18 30.10
N SER A 389 16.36 12.42 29.68
CA SER A 389 15.00 12.92 29.44
C SER A 389 13.98 11.97 30.06
N ASP A 390 12.98 12.51 30.72
CA ASP A 390 11.86 11.78 31.29
C ASP A 390 10.74 11.48 30.27
N SER A 391 10.76 12.15 29.12
CA SER A 391 9.86 11.93 28.00
C SER A 391 10.18 10.65 27.22
N ARG A 392 9.66 9.52 27.71
CA ARG A 392 9.77 8.23 27.02
C ARG A 392 9.24 8.28 25.59
N SER A 393 8.12 8.95 25.39
CA SER A 393 7.46 9.09 24.09
C SER A 393 8.35 9.82 23.08
N SER A 394 9.08 10.85 23.51
CA SER A 394 10.01 11.59 22.65
C SER A 394 11.21 10.74 22.25
N LEU A 395 11.80 10.03 23.20
CA LEU A 395 12.93 9.13 22.95
C LEU A 395 12.54 7.96 22.06
N ASP A 396 11.38 7.35 22.27
CA ASP A 396 10.89 6.24 21.46
C ASP A 396 10.57 6.69 20.02
N LEU A 397 10.13 7.94 19.82
CA LEU A 397 10.02 8.50 18.47
C LEU A 397 11.40 8.62 17.80
N LEU A 398 12.42 9.08 18.52
CA LEU A 398 13.78 9.21 17.99
C LEU A 398 14.46 7.87 17.68
N LYS A 399 14.07 6.79 18.36
CA LYS A 399 14.55 5.43 18.01
C LYS A 399 14.04 4.96 16.64
N ARG A 400 12.93 5.49 16.15
CA ARG A 400 12.34 5.04 14.88
C ARG A 400 13.22 5.45 13.69
N PRO A 401 13.53 4.54 12.74
CA PRO A 401 14.39 4.86 11.60
C PRO A 401 13.84 5.97 10.70
N SER A 402 12.51 6.05 10.59
CA SER A 402 11.80 7.06 9.81
C SER A 402 10.81 7.80 10.70
N VAL A 403 10.95 9.12 10.74
CA VAL A 403 10.08 10.02 11.50
C VAL A 403 9.63 11.16 10.60
N THR A 404 8.36 11.54 10.70
CA THR A 404 7.79 12.68 9.95
C THR A 404 7.67 13.93 10.83
N HIS A 405 7.90 13.79 12.13
CA HIS A 405 7.86 14.90 13.08
C HIS A 405 9.08 15.80 12.89
N HIS A 406 8.85 17.08 12.61
CA HIS A 406 9.93 17.98 12.19
C HIS A 406 10.99 18.19 13.28
N LEU A 407 10.64 18.33 14.57
CA LEU A 407 11.63 18.44 15.65
C LEU A 407 12.46 17.16 15.78
N ALA A 408 11.86 15.99 15.54
CA ALA A 408 12.56 14.71 15.63
C ALA A 408 13.56 14.55 14.48
N LEU A 409 13.23 15.05 13.28
CA LEU A 409 14.16 15.12 12.15
C LEU A 409 15.33 16.07 12.46
N GLN A 410 15.05 17.24 13.04
CA GLN A 410 16.09 18.21 13.40
C GLN A 410 17.03 17.66 14.49
N ILE A 411 16.49 17.01 15.53
CA ILE A 411 17.28 16.31 16.55
C ILE A 411 18.19 15.27 15.91
N LYS A 412 17.66 14.43 15.01
CA LYS A 412 18.44 13.39 14.34
C LYS A 412 19.56 13.96 13.45
N SER A 413 19.29 15.07 12.74
CA SER A 413 20.31 15.77 11.95
C SER A 413 21.44 16.25 12.85
N CYS A 414 21.12 16.98 13.93
CA CYS A 414 22.13 17.47 14.87
C CYS A 414 22.93 16.33 15.51
N LEU A 415 22.29 15.21 15.87
CA LEU A 415 23.01 14.04 16.39
C LEU A 415 23.95 13.40 15.36
N SER A 416 23.58 13.40 14.07
CA SER A 416 24.45 12.92 12.98
C SER A 416 25.67 13.81 12.83
N GLU A 417 25.46 15.12 12.79
CA GLU A 417 26.52 16.12 12.66
C GLU A 417 27.53 16.03 13.84
N ILE A 418 27.04 15.91 15.08
CA ILE A 418 27.92 15.72 16.25
C ILE A 418 28.74 14.43 16.14
N ARG A 419 28.14 13.37 15.60
CA ARG A 419 28.81 12.08 15.41
C ARG A 419 29.86 12.14 14.31
N GLU A 420 29.60 12.87 13.23
CA GLU A 420 30.54 13.12 12.14
C GLU A 420 31.77 13.88 12.63
N GLU A 421 31.59 14.79 13.59
CA GLU A 421 32.69 15.48 14.29
C GLU A 421 33.42 14.58 15.32
N GLY A 422 33.14 13.28 15.36
CA GLY A 422 33.80 12.30 16.24
C GLY A 422 33.34 12.34 17.70
N ARG A 423 32.33 13.16 18.04
CA ARG A 423 31.82 13.32 19.40
C ARG A 423 30.62 12.40 19.66
N LYS A 424 30.42 11.99 20.91
CA LYS A 424 29.40 10.98 21.29
C LYS A 424 28.30 11.58 22.16
N VAL A 425 27.08 11.70 21.63
CA VAL A 425 25.88 12.04 22.41
C VAL A 425 25.06 10.78 22.72
N ARG A 426 24.76 10.55 24.00
CA ARG A 426 23.90 9.45 24.46
C ARG A 426 22.61 10.02 25.05
N LEU A 427 21.47 9.47 24.64
CA LEU A 427 20.16 9.84 25.19
C LEU A 427 19.67 8.73 26.14
N PHE A 428 19.35 9.09 27.37
CA PHE A 428 18.85 8.16 28.39
C PHE A 428 17.44 8.53 28.81
N TRP A 429 16.62 7.50 29.03
CA TRP A 429 15.31 7.68 29.64
C TRP A 429 15.44 7.64 31.16
N LEU A 430 14.88 8.64 31.84
CA LEU A 430 14.69 8.65 33.29
C LEU A 430 13.21 8.52 33.64
N LYS A 431 12.92 7.93 34.79
CA LYS A 431 11.56 7.91 35.31
C LYS A 431 11.27 9.26 35.97
N ALA A 432 10.17 9.90 35.58
CA ALA A 432 9.72 11.16 36.19
C ALA A 432 9.44 10.98 37.68
N HIS A 433 9.67 12.03 38.47
CA HIS A 433 9.30 12.14 39.91
C HIS A 433 9.95 11.10 40.85
N VAL A 434 11.19 10.67 40.58
CA VAL A 434 11.93 9.71 41.42
C VAL A 434 13.02 10.39 42.28
N GLY A 435 12.93 11.69 42.55
CA GLY A 435 13.89 12.36 43.44
C GLY A 435 15.24 12.73 42.80
N THR A 436 15.38 12.64 41.47
CA THR A 436 16.63 13.04 40.79
C THR A 436 16.74 14.56 40.76
N ALA A 437 17.61 15.12 41.61
CA ALA A 437 17.80 16.56 41.79
C ALA A 437 17.94 17.35 40.47
N GLY A 438 18.63 16.81 39.46
CA GLY A 438 18.77 17.46 38.14
C GLY A 438 17.47 17.51 37.32
N ASN A 439 16.62 16.49 37.41
CA ASN A 439 15.32 16.47 36.72
C ASN A 439 14.33 17.42 37.42
N GLU A 440 14.32 17.39 38.76
CA GLU A 440 13.48 18.27 39.57
C GLU A 440 13.81 19.75 39.36
N ARG A 441 15.11 20.07 39.25
CA ARG A 441 15.55 21.42 38.91
C ARG A 441 15.15 21.84 37.49
N ALA A 442 15.19 20.93 36.51
CA ALA A 442 14.74 21.22 35.15
C ALA A 442 13.21 21.49 35.10
N ASP A 443 12.43 20.71 35.84
CA ASP A 443 10.98 20.91 35.98
C ASP A 443 10.64 22.23 36.67
N GLU A 444 11.38 22.58 37.73
CA GLU A 444 11.22 23.85 38.44
C GLU A 444 11.48 25.05 37.52
N LEU A 445 12.59 25.01 36.76
CA LEU A 445 12.94 26.06 35.80
C LEU A 445 11.91 26.17 34.66
N ALA A 446 11.40 25.04 34.17
CA ALA A 446 10.33 25.03 33.16
C ALA A 446 9.03 25.68 33.69
N LYS A 447 8.66 25.41 34.97
CA LYS A 447 7.51 26.04 35.63
C LYS A 447 7.70 27.54 35.83
N GLN A 448 8.89 27.98 36.22
CA GLN A 448 9.21 29.40 36.38
C GLN A 448 9.17 30.15 35.03
N ALA A 449 9.73 29.56 33.97
CA ALA A 449 9.70 30.13 32.62
C ALA A 449 8.28 30.21 32.03
N ALA A 450 7.36 29.33 32.44
CA ALA A 450 5.96 29.42 32.01
C ALA A 450 5.23 30.68 32.53
N LEU A 451 5.76 31.32 33.57
CA LEU A 451 5.16 32.50 34.23
C LEU A 451 5.58 33.84 33.62
N THR A 452 6.69 33.91 32.86
CA THR A 452 7.22 35.16 32.28
C THR A 452 6.51 35.55 30.97
N LYS A 453 6.48 36.86 30.62
CA LYS A 453 5.63 37.44 29.56
C LYS A 453 6.25 37.58 28.15
N GLU A 454 7.33 36.86 27.84
CA GLU A 454 8.08 37.01 26.58
C GLU A 454 7.49 36.23 25.37
N THR A 455 7.99 36.51 24.17
CA THR A 455 7.57 35.96 22.86
C THR A 455 8.11 34.55 22.61
N ALA A 456 7.41 33.73 21.80
CA ALA A 456 7.75 32.32 21.63
C ALA A 456 8.57 31.96 20.35
N ASP A 457 9.57 31.07 20.45
CA ASP A 457 10.46 30.51 19.40
C ASP A 457 9.69 29.74 18.36
N TYR A 458 8.67 29.11 18.89
CA TYR A 458 8.10 27.93 18.34
C TYR A 458 6.61 28.02 18.62
N ASP A 459 5.99 28.68 17.67
CA ASP A 459 4.59 29.07 17.56
C ASP A 459 3.80 28.08 16.68
N LYS A 460 4.44 26.98 16.25
CA LYS A 460 3.81 26.02 15.37
C LYS A 460 2.78 25.20 16.11
N VAL A 461 1.59 25.21 15.55
CA VAL A 461 0.45 24.52 16.11
C VAL A 461 0.40 23.07 15.61
N PRO A 462 0.13 22.07 16.47
CA PRO A 462 -0.02 20.69 16.04
C PRO A 462 -1.06 20.49 14.94
N VAL A 463 -0.79 19.59 14.00
CA VAL A 463 -1.79 19.19 12.98
C VAL A 463 -3.06 18.64 13.63
N SER A 464 -2.94 17.96 14.77
CA SER A 464 -4.07 17.49 15.57
C SER A 464 -4.95 18.64 16.08
N TYR A 465 -4.34 19.73 16.53
CA TYR A 465 -5.06 20.93 16.97
C TYR A 465 -5.80 21.60 15.81
N VAL A 466 -5.14 21.76 14.65
CA VAL A 466 -5.77 22.36 13.46
C VAL A 466 -6.95 21.51 12.99
N ARG A 467 -6.77 20.18 12.92
CA ARG A 467 -7.86 19.25 12.59
C ARG A 467 -9.02 19.35 13.57
N ARG A 468 -8.72 19.50 14.86
CA ARG A 468 -9.72 19.69 15.91
C ARG A 468 -10.51 21.00 15.71
N LYS A 469 -9.84 22.13 15.52
CA LYS A 469 -10.51 23.44 15.27
C LYS A 469 -11.34 23.43 13.98
N ILE A 470 -10.85 22.80 12.90
CA ILE A 470 -11.64 22.61 11.67
C ILE A 470 -12.88 21.77 11.96
N ARG A 471 -12.75 20.68 12.74
CA ARG A 471 -13.88 19.84 13.11
C ARG A 471 -14.89 20.60 13.96
N GLU A 472 -14.44 21.36 14.94
CA GLU A 472 -15.27 22.24 15.78
C GLU A 472 -16.02 23.26 14.92
N GLY A 473 -15.34 23.96 14.02
CA GLY A 473 -15.99 24.91 13.10
C GLY A 473 -16.97 24.23 12.13
N THR A 474 -16.63 23.05 11.62
CA THR A 474 -17.53 22.26 10.76
C THR A 474 -18.81 21.86 11.49
N VAL A 475 -18.67 21.41 12.74
CA VAL A 475 -19.78 21.00 13.58
C VAL A 475 -20.66 22.20 13.93
N LYS A 476 -20.07 23.35 14.30
CA LYS A 476 -20.83 24.59 14.54
C LYS A 476 -21.66 24.99 13.32
N LYS A 477 -21.06 24.97 12.13
CA LYS A 477 -21.80 25.24 10.88
C LYS A 477 -22.91 24.22 10.61
N TRP A 478 -22.68 22.95 10.94
CA TRP A 478 -23.69 21.91 10.80
C TRP A 478 -24.84 22.14 11.79
N GLN A 479 -24.56 22.45 13.05
CA GLN A 479 -25.55 22.77 14.08
C GLN A 479 -26.42 23.96 13.66
N VAL A 480 -25.82 25.07 13.22
CA VAL A 480 -26.56 26.24 12.74
C VAL A 480 -27.49 25.89 11.58
N ARG A 481 -26.99 25.15 10.58
CA ARG A 481 -27.83 24.70 9.45
C ARG A 481 -28.95 23.76 9.90
N TYR A 482 -28.65 22.91 10.88
CA TYR A 482 -29.60 21.96 11.43
C TYR A 482 -30.73 22.70 12.16
N GLU A 483 -30.41 23.68 13.00
CA GLU A 483 -31.37 24.54 13.69
C GLU A 483 -32.20 25.36 12.69
N SER A 484 -31.56 26.03 11.73
CA SER A 484 -32.22 26.94 10.79
C SER A 484 -33.04 26.26 9.69
N SER A 485 -32.95 24.93 9.54
CA SER A 485 -33.69 24.20 8.51
C SER A 485 -35.18 24.13 8.82
N SER A 486 -36.06 24.30 7.82
CA SER A 486 -37.50 24.08 8.00
C SER A 486 -37.90 22.60 8.02
N THR A 487 -36.99 21.68 7.73
CA THR A 487 -37.26 20.24 7.63
C THR A 487 -36.75 19.47 8.84
N GLY A 488 -37.29 18.27 9.06
CA GLY A 488 -36.84 17.37 10.12
C GLY A 488 -37.25 17.80 11.54
N ALA A 489 -38.32 18.58 11.70
CA ALA A 489 -38.80 19.08 12.98
C ALA A 489 -38.93 17.97 14.05
N VAL A 490 -39.51 16.82 13.70
CA VAL A 490 -39.64 15.66 14.61
C VAL A 490 -38.27 15.16 15.07
N THR A 491 -37.32 15.01 14.14
CA THR A 491 -35.95 14.57 14.47
C THR A 491 -35.22 15.54 15.40
N LYS A 492 -35.44 16.86 15.23
CA LYS A 492 -34.81 17.88 16.08
C LYS A 492 -35.25 17.81 17.53
N VAL A 493 -36.47 17.35 17.80
CA VAL A 493 -36.93 17.19 19.19
C VAL A 493 -36.18 16.06 19.88
N PHE A 494 -35.90 14.96 19.17
CA PHE A 494 -35.12 13.85 19.71
C PHE A 494 -33.61 14.13 19.74
N PHE A 495 -33.12 14.96 18.81
CA PHE A 495 -31.70 15.21 18.59
C PHE A 495 -31.38 16.69 18.39
N PRO A 496 -31.53 17.55 19.43
CA PRO A 496 -31.31 18.98 19.27
C PRO A 496 -29.84 19.33 18.98
N ASP A 497 -28.89 18.53 19.46
CA ASP A 497 -27.44 18.71 19.21
C ASP A 497 -26.89 17.62 18.27
N VAL A 498 -26.27 18.04 17.16
CA VAL A 498 -25.74 17.12 16.13
C VAL A 498 -24.57 16.25 16.62
N LEU A 499 -23.81 16.67 17.64
CA LEU A 499 -22.72 15.83 18.19
C LEU A 499 -23.27 14.71 19.07
N ALA A 500 -24.23 15.04 19.95
CA ALA A 500 -24.94 14.08 20.76
C ALA A 500 -25.66 13.06 19.88
N ALA A 501 -26.38 13.53 18.86
CA ALA A 501 -27.03 12.69 17.86
C ALA A 501 -26.04 11.72 17.19
N LYS A 502 -24.90 12.24 16.70
CA LYS A 502 -23.86 11.41 16.06
C LYS A 502 -23.21 10.40 17.01
N ARG A 503 -23.18 10.65 18.32
CA ARG A 503 -22.67 9.68 19.30
C ARG A 503 -23.70 8.57 19.49
N ILE A 504 -24.95 8.93 19.77
CA ILE A 504 -26.04 7.98 20.02
C ILE A 504 -26.26 7.07 18.80
N LEU A 505 -26.38 7.65 17.61
CA LEU A 505 -26.68 6.91 16.38
C LEU A 505 -25.55 6.01 15.87
N ARG A 506 -24.31 6.22 16.31
CA ARG A 506 -23.17 5.39 15.87
C ARG A 506 -23.22 4.00 16.46
N ASP A 507 -23.66 3.92 17.70
CA ASP A 507 -23.60 2.70 18.50
C ASP A 507 -24.99 2.06 18.68
N THR A 508 -26.02 2.65 18.06
CA THR A 508 -27.42 2.16 18.11
C THR A 508 -27.80 1.49 16.79
N VAL A 509 -28.36 0.28 16.86
CA VAL A 509 -29.00 -0.38 15.72
C VAL A 509 -30.44 0.14 15.61
N LEU A 510 -30.74 0.87 14.53
CA LEU A 510 -32.09 1.38 14.28
C LEU A 510 -32.93 0.34 13.54
N THR A 511 -34.10 0.01 14.07
CA THR A 511 -35.12 -0.76 13.37
C THR A 511 -35.90 0.16 12.41
N PRO A 512 -36.66 -0.39 11.46
CA PRO A 512 -37.53 0.40 10.60
C PRO A 512 -38.49 1.30 11.39
N ALA A 513 -39.06 0.76 12.48
CA ALA A 513 -39.99 1.52 13.30
C ALA A 513 -39.30 2.55 14.20
N HIS A 514 -38.04 2.33 14.66
CA HIS A 514 -37.22 3.40 15.23
C HIS A 514 -37.04 4.57 14.23
N THR A 515 -36.78 4.25 12.97
CA THR A 515 -36.57 5.26 11.93
C THR A 515 -37.86 6.04 11.66
N GLN A 516 -39.01 5.37 11.60
CA GLN A 516 -40.31 6.02 11.42
C GLN A 516 -40.63 6.98 12.56
N ILE A 517 -40.41 6.57 13.82
CA ILE A 517 -40.60 7.42 15.01
C ILE A 517 -39.66 8.62 14.99
N LEU A 518 -38.36 8.40 14.81
CA LEU A 518 -37.34 9.45 14.90
C LEU A 518 -37.44 10.48 13.76
N THR A 519 -38.05 10.12 12.63
CA THR A 519 -38.22 11.01 11.48
C THR A 519 -39.62 11.61 11.37
N GLY A 520 -40.60 10.99 12.03
CA GLY A 520 -42.02 11.30 11.83
C GLY A 520 -42.56 10.82 10.48
N HIS A 521 -41.77 10.05 9.72
CA HIS A 521 -42.15 9.54 8.41
C HIS A 521 -42.44 8.04 8.54
N GLY A 522 -43.71 7.70 8.71
CA GLY A 522 -44.12 6.32 8.99
C GLY A 522 -45.61 6.09 8.80
N GLY A 523 -46.07 4.91 9.18
CA GLY A 523 -47.47 4.48 9.07
C GLY A 523 -48.45 5.20 10.01
N PHE A 524 -48.15 6.43 10.43
CA PHE A 524 -49.00 7.25 11.29
C PHE A 524 -50.16 7.82 10.48
N SER A 525 -51.37 7.80 11.01
CA SER A 525 -52.57 8.25 10.29
C SER A 525 -52.47 9.71 9.86
N ALA A 526 -51.89 10.59 10.69
CA ALA A 526 -51.64 11.97 10.32
C ALA A 526 -50.65 12.10 9.14
N TYR A 527 -49.61 11.27 9.10
CA TYR A 527 -48.64 11.25 8.01
C TYR A 527 -49.26 10.68 6.72
N LEU A 528 -49.96 9.55 6.79
CA LEU A 528 -50.60 8.91 5.63
C LEU A 528 -51.73 9.77 5.04
N HIS A 529 -52.50 10.47 5.87
CA HIS A 529 -53.54 11.41 5.43
C HIS A 529 -52.94 12.57 4.65
N ARG A 530 -51.80 13.14 5.08
CA ARG A 530 -51.08 14.19 4.35
C ARG A 530 -50.66 13.78 2.94
N PHE A 531 -50.45 12.48 2.70
CA PHE A 531 -50.15 11.93 1.37
C PHE A 531 -51.37 11.33 0.65
N HIS A 532 -52.58 11.59 1.16
CA HIS A 532 -53.85 11.09 0.61
C HIS A 532 -53.95 9.55 0.55
N LEU A 533 -53.23 8.85 1.44
CA LEU A 533 -53.28 7.38 1.55
C LEU A 533 -54.28 6.90 2.61
N LYS A 534 -54.79 7.81 3.44
CA LYS A 534 -55.84 7.56 4.43
C LYS A 534 -56.83 8.71 4.41
N ASN A 535 -58.11 8.41 4.66
CA ASN A 535 -59.20 9.39 4.58
C ASN A 535 -59.33 10.30 5.81
N SER A 536 -58.64 9.97 6.91
CA SER A 536 -58.65 10.76 8.14
C SER A 536 -57.29 10.68 8.85
N PRO A 537 -56.81 11.79 9.45
CA PRO A 537 -55.60 11.80 10.27
C PRO A 537 -55.84 11.23 11.69
N SER A 538 -57.08 10.93 12.06
CA SER A 538 -57.46 10.59 13.44
C SER A 538 -56.87 9.27 13.94
N CYS A 539 -56.60 9.21 15.24
CA CYS A 539 -56.22 7.99 15.94
C CYS A 539 -57.44 7.11 16.24
N VAL A 540 -57.19 5.81 16.45
CA VAL A 540 -58.23 4.83 16.82
C VAL A 540 -58.72 5.05 18.25
N CYS A 541 -57.90 5.62 19.14
CA CYS A 541 -58.29 5.83 20.53
C CYS A 541 -59.33 6.93 20.71
N ASP A 542 -59.31 7.97 19.86
CA ASP A 542 -60.25 9.07 19.85
C ASP A 542 -60.25 9.73 18.46
N GLN A 543 -61.42 9.85 17.85
CA GLN A 543 -61.58 10.42 16.52
C GLN A 543 -61.29 11.93 16.46
N SER A 544 -61.29 12.62 17.61
CA SER A 544 -61.00 14.05 17.73
C SER A 544 -59.50 14.37 17.75
N CYS A 545 -58.63 13.37 17.91
CA CYS A 545 -57.17 13.56 17.99
C CYS A 545 -56.45 12.97 16.78
N GLU A 546 -55.41 13.67 16.29
CA GLU A 546 -54.58 13.21 15.18
C GLU A 546 -53.54 12.19 15.65
N GLU A 547 -53.38 11.10 14.90
CA GLU A 547 -52.37 10.08 15.18
C GLU A 547 -50.99 10.56 14.74
N THR A 548 -50.32 11.30 15.61
CA THR A 548 -48.94 11.75 15.44
C THR A 548 -47.96 10.89 16.25
N VAL A 549 -46.67 11.01 15.98
CA VAL A 549 -45.62 10.39 16.81
C VAL A 549 -45.73 10.83 18.28
N TRP A 550 -46.05 12.10 18.54
CA TRP A 550 -46.22 12.61 19.91
C TRP A 550 -47.41 11.98 20.61
N HIS A 551 -48.53 11.92 19.91
CA HIS A 551 -49.74 11.30 20.42
C HIS A 551 -49.47 9.84 20.81
N LEU A 552 -48.90 9.04 19.91
CA LEU A 552 -48.62 7.62 20.15
C LEU A 552 -47.60 7.36 21.27
N LEU A 553 -46.61 8.23 21.48
CA LEU A 553 -45.56 8.04 22.48
C LEU A 553 -45.95 8.51 23.90
N PHE A 554 -46.81 9.53 24.02
CA PHE A 554 -47.04 10.24 25.28
C PHE A 554 -48.50 10.40 25.69
N GLU A 555 -49.46 10.37 24.75
CA GLU A 555 -50.84 10.79 25.00
C GLU A 555 -51.86 9.66 24.78
N CYS A 556 -51.61 8.77 23.83
CA CYS A 556 -52.55 7.73 23.39
C CYS A 556 -52.78 6.69 24.50
N PRO A 557 -54.01 6.53 25.01
CA PRO A 557 -54.32 5.53 26.04
C PRO A 557 -54.09 4.10 25.54
N SER A 558 -54.42 3.83 24.27
CA SER A 558 -54.30 2.49 23.66
C SER A 558 -52.85 1.98 23.55
N THR A 559 -51.86 2.88 23.50
CA THR A 559 -50.42 2.52 23.51
C THR A 559 -49.80 2.59 24.91
N ARG A 560 -50.51 3.18 25.88
CA ARG A 560 -50.06 3.32 27.28
C ARG A 560 -50.33 2.04 28.08
N ASP A 561 -51.45 1.38 27.81
CA ASP A 561 -51.93 0.21 28.57
C ASP A 561 -51.50 -1.14 28.00
N THR A 562 -51.09 -1.20 26.74
CA THR A 562 -50.81 -2.49 26.08
C THR A 562 -49.41 -3.02 26.33
N GLY A 563 -48.38 -2.20 26.55
CA GLY A 563 -46.98 -2.68 26.52
C GLY A 563 -46.54 -3.20 25.13
N ASP A 564 -47.49 -3.68 24.32
CA ASP A 564 -47.44 -4.14 22.94
C ASP A 564 -47.63 -2.97 21.97
N ILE A 565 -46.72 -2.01 22.03
CA ILE A 565 -46.15 -1.62 20.75
C ILE A 565 -45.08 -2.67 20.51
N ASP A 566 -45.29 -3.52 19.51
CA ASP A 566 -44.34 -4.52 19.00
C ASP A 566 -43.12 -3.83 18.35
N LEU A 567 -42.45 -3.06 19.20
CA LEU A 567 -41.36 -2.17 18.95
C LEU A 567 -40.42 -2.48 20.10
N GLU A 568 -39.26 -3.05 19.79
CA GLU A 568 -38.13 -3.23 20.70
C GLU A 568 -37.58 -1.85 21.19
N VAL A 569 -38.44 -1.03 21.81
CA VAL A 569 -38.29 0.37 22.20
C VAL A 569 -38.18 0.61 23.71
N PRO A 570 -38.12 -0.36 24.65
CA PRO A 570 -37.83 -0.02 26.05
C PRO A 570 -36.50 0.74 26.24
N GLN A 571 -35.46 0.37 25.46
CA GLN A 571 -34.14 1.01 25.54
C GLN A 571 -34.09 2.39 24.88
N LEU A 572 -34.81 2.61 23.78
CA LEU A 572 -34.87 3.92 23.13
C LEU A 572 -35.78 4.88 23.91
N ARG A 573 -36.94 4.41 24.41
CA ARG A 573 -37.86 5.23 25.23
C ARG A 573 -37.19 5.72 26.51
N SER A 574 -36.50 4.85 27.25
CA SER A 574 -35.77 5.23 28.47
C SER A 574 -34.57 6.15 28.18
N THR A 575 -33.88 5.99 27.04
CA THR A 575 -32.74 6.84 26.65
C THR A 575 -33.19 8.21 26.11
N LEU A 576 -34.29 8.26 25.35
CA LEU A 576 -34.88 9.49 24.82
C LEU A 576 -35.60 10.30 25.91
N LEU A 577 -36.31 9.65 26.84
CA LEU A 577 -36.91 10.29 28.01
C LEU A 577 -35.87 10.91 28.96
N LYS A 578 -34.74 10.21 29.20
CA LYS A 578 -33.63 10.76 30.00
C LYS A 578 -33.03 12.03 29.39
N ASN A 579 -32.97 12.15 28.06
CA ASN A 579 -32.44 13.33 27.38
C ASN A 579 -33.44 14.49 27.31
N LEU A 580 -34.75 14.21 27.28
CA LEU A 580 -35.80 15.23 27.37
C LEU A 580 -35.90 15.83 28.79
N GLN A 581 -35.59 15.04 29.83
CA GLN A 581 -35.59 15.49 31.23
C GLN A 581 -34.26 16.15 31.70
N ALA A 582 -33.13 15.84 31.06
CA ALA A 582 -31.82 16.27 31.54
C ALA A 582 -31.45 17.74 31.26
N GLY A 583 -32.19 18.44 30.38
CA GLY A 583 -31.74 19.74 29.87
C GLY A 583 -30.37 19.66 29.17
N PRO A 584 -29.88 20.74 28.53
CA PRO A 584 -28.56 20.72 27.91
C PRO A 584 -27.47 20.52 28.99
N PRO A 585 -26.47 19.66 28.77
CA PRO A 585 -25.37 19.50 29.70
C PRO A 585 -24.57 20.80 29.78
N LEU A 586 -24.57 21.42 30.96
CA LEU A 586 -23.70 22.52 31.35
C LEU A 586 -22.23 22.09 31.26
N PHE A 587 -21.58 22.34 30.12
CA PHE A 587 -20.13 22.44 30.06
C PHE A 587 -19.70 23.61 29.17
N LEU A 588 -19.27 24.67 29.86
CA LEU A 588 -18.47 25.83 29.44
C LEU A 588 -19.17 26.84 28.50
N ALA A 589 -20.04 27.65 29.11
CA ALA A 589 -20.28 29.02 28.64
C ALA A 589 -19.16 29.94 29.16
N ASP A 590 -18.57 30.70 28.24
CA ASP A 590 -17.68 31.83 28.49
C ASP A 590 -18.50 32.96 29.17
N PRO A 591 -18.05 33.61 30.27
CA PRO A 591 -18.84 34.59 31.02
C PRO A 591 -19.06 35.95 30.32
N ALA A 592 -18.62 36.14 29.08
CA ALA A 592 -18.59 37.44 28.41
C ALA A 592 -19.61 37.58 27.27
N ALA A 593 -20.90 37.41 27.56
CA ALA A 593 -21.99 37.91 26.70
C ALA A 593 -23.32 37.91 27.47
N ARG A 594 -23.58 38.97 28.23
CA ARG A 594 -24.94 39.36 28.63
C ARG A 594 -25.16 40.81 28.21
N SER A 595 -26.00 41.02 27.19
CA SER A 595 -26.86 42.20 27.14
C SER A 595 -28.21 41.80 27.77
N PRO A 596 -28.81 42.67 28.60
CA PRO A 596 -30.14 42.46 29.14
C PRO A 596 -31.16 42.82 28.05
N ASP A 597 -32.22 42.02 27.95
CA ASP A 597 -33.54 42.30 27.36
C ASP A 597 -34.00 41.13 26.49
N GLU A 598 -34.67 40.17 27.13
CA GLU A 598 -35.99 39.66 26.74
C GLU A 598 -36.32 38.44 27.61
N GLU A 599 -37.20 38.70 28.57
CA GLU A 599 -37.83 37.73 29.46
C GLU A 599 -38.95 37.01 28.68
N ILE A 600 -38.78 35.72 28.38
CA ILE A 600 -39.93 34.84 28.07
C ILE A 600 -39.94 33.72 29.12
N GLN A 601 -40.78 33.92 30.13
CA GLN A 601 -41.16 32.91 31.10
C GLN A 601 -41.94 31.78 30.40
N LEU A 602 -41.44 30.55 30.49
CA LEU A 602 -42.27 29.35 30.40
C LEU A 602 -42.03 28.51 31.66
N LYS A 603 -42.81 28.83 32.70
CA LYS A 603 -43.04 27.99 33.89
C LYS A 603 -43.87 26.79 33.46
N ILE A 604 -43.33 25.58 33.58
CA ILE A 604 -44.14 24.34 33.63
C ILE A 604 -44.04 23.81 35.05
N ARG A 605 -45.10 24.04 35.85
CA ARG A 605 -45.34 23.40 37.14
C ARG A 605 -45.81 21.97 36.89
N PHE A 606 -45.18 20.99 37.51
CA PHE A 606 -45.80 19.69 37.76
C PHE A 606 -46.60 19.80 39.06
N LEU A 607 -47.92 19.59 38.98
CA LEU A 607 -48.72 19.28 40.17
C LEU A 607 -48.57 17.79 40.48
N SER A 608 -48.45 17.51 41.77
CA SER A 608 -48.22 16.23 42.45
C SER A 608 -49.14 15.09 42.01
#